data_AF-A0A956QIS6-F1
#
_entry.id   AF-A0A956QIS6-F1
#
_cell.length_a   1.000
_cell.length_b   1.000
_cell.length_c   1.000
_cell.angle_alpha   90.00
_cell.angle_beta   90.00
_cell.angle_gamma   90.00
#
_symmetry.space_group_name_H-M   'P 1'
#
loop_
_entity.id
_entity.type
_entity.pdbx_description
1 polymer ?
#
loop_
_entity_poly.entity_id
_entity_poly.type
_entity_poly.pdbx_seq_one_letter_code
_entity_poly.pdbx_strand_id
1 'polypeptide(L)'
;NQLGFQHAADAIAAFEIARIEHLNSPFDRYVAGDNAALTDAQKRGGQIFYGRGRCAACHRGGLLSDLAFHNIASPQVGPGKGAEAPLDFGRGRETGQPGDRFRFRTPTLRNVALTGPWMHSGSYTSLQAVVRHYINPAQALNNYNPNQLQPQFQSQVHVQDQLNAGVLNTIDPVLATPIQLNNGDVNDLVDFLGALTDDTSTNLNGLAPASVPSGLPVD
;
A
#
# COMPACT_ATOMS: atom_id res chain seq x y z
N ASN A 1 -41.74 -5.48 -2.43
CA ASN A 1 -40.36 -5.38 -1.91
C ASN A 1 -39.69 -4.17 -2.53
N GLN A 2 -39.37 -3.14 -1.75
CA GLN A 2 -38.65 -1.96 -2.25
C GLN A 2 -37.15 -2.18 -2.13
N LEU A 3 -36.43 -1.97 -3.23
CA LEU A 3 -34.97 -1.85 -3.22
C LEU A 3 -34.57 -0.58 -2.47
N GLY A 4 -33.44 -0.61 -1.78
CA GLY A 4 -32.96 0.49 -0.95
C GLY A 4 -31.44 0.43 -0.76
N PHE A 5 -30.88 1.41 -0.03
CA PHE A 5 -29.44 1.59 0.13
C PHE A 5 -28.70 0.30 0.54
N GLN A 6 -29.25 -0.45 1.48
CA GLN A 6 -28.66 -1.72 1.95
C GLN A 6 -28.51 -2.73 0.81
N HIS A 7 -29.54 -2.91 -0.03
CA HIS A 7 -29.49 -3.85 -1.15
C HIS A 7 -28.41 -3.47 -2.18
N ALA A 8 -28.23 -2.17 -2.42
CA ALA A 8 -27.17 -1.69 -3.31
C ALA A 8 -25.78 -1.95 -2.71
N ALA A 9 -25.58 -1.68 -1.42
CA ALA A 9 -24.33 -1.95 -0.72
C ALA A 9 -24.00 -3.44 -0.71
N ASP A 10 -24.98 -4.31 -0.41
CA ASP A 10 -24.81 -5.77 -0.41
C ASP A 10 -24.44 -6.28 -1.82
N ALA A 11 -25.07 -5.74 -2.87
CA ALA A 11 -24.77 -6.11 -4.25
C ALA A 11 -23.35 -5.70 -4.69
N ILE A 12 -22.91 -4.50 -4.30
CA ILE A 12 -21.54 -4.03 -4.59
C ILE A 12 -20.52 -4.91 -3.86
N ALA A 13 -20.72 -5.16 -2.56
CA ALA A 13 -19.82 -6.00 -1.78
C ALA A 13 -19.72 -7.43 -2.35
N ALA A 14 -20.86 -8.03 -2.74
CA ALA A 14 -20.88 -9.34 -3.37
C ALA A 14 -20.14 -9.36 -4.71
N PHE A 15 -20.27 -8.30 -5.52
CA PHE A 15 -19.54 -8.15 -6.77
C PHE A 15 -18.02 -8.05 -6.54
N GLU A 16 -17.58 -7.22 -5.58
CA GLU A 16 -16.17 -7.05 -5.24
C GLU A 16 -15.54 -8.39 -4.80
N ILE A 17 -16.21 -9.13 -3.91
CA ILE A 17 -15.78 -10.45 -3.45
C ILE A 17 -15.70 -11.44 -4.62
N ALA A 18 -16.73 -11.49 -5.48
CA ALA A 18 -16.80 -12.50 -6.52
C ALA A 18 -15.92 -12.23 -7.75
N ARG A 19 -15.54 -10.97 -8.01
CA ARG A 19 -14.94 -10.57 -9.30
C ARG A 19 -13.59 -9.89 -9.18
N ILE A 20 -13.22 -9.34 -8.01
CA ILE A 20 -11.99 -8.57 -7.82
C ILE A 20 -10.96 -9.32 -6.97
N GLU A 21 -11.30 -10.52 -6.48
CA GLU A 21 -10.33 -11.41 -5.84
C GLU A 21 -9.39 -12.06 -6.86
N HIS A 22 -8.19 -11.48 -6.99
CA HIS A 22 -7.11 -11.99 -7.82
C HIS A 22 -6.01 -12.60 -6.94
N LEU A 23 -6.02 -13.93 -6.80
CA LEU A 23 -5.22 -14.71 -5.84
C LEU A 23 -4.38 -15.81 -6.51
N ASN A 24 -3.95 -15.61 -7.75
CA ASN A 24 -3.13 -16.55 -8.52
C ASN A 24 -1.81 -15.92 -8.99
N SER A 25 -1.16 -15.11 -8.15
CA SER A 25 0.14 -14.53 -8.47
C SER A 25 1.24 -15.60 -8.49
N PRO A 26 2.43 -15.31 -9.07
CA PRO A 26 3.61 -16.17 -8.94
C PRO A 26 3.92 -16.57 -7.48
N PHE A 27 3.76 -15.66 -6.53
CA PHE A 27 3.90 -15.95 -5.11
C PHE A 27 2.83 -16.93 -4.59
N ASP A 28 1.57 -16.78 -5.00
CA ASP A 28 0.50 -17.72 -4.60
C ASP A 28 0.79 -19.14 -5.08
N ARG A 29 1.21 -19.29 -6.36
CA ARG A 29 1.60 -20.59 -6.93
C ARG A 29 2.80 -21.20 -6.22
N TYR A 30 3.78 -20.37 -5.87
CA TYR A 30 4.96 -20.81 -5.11
C TYR A 30 4.59 -21.34 -3.72
N VAL A 31 3.72 -20.63 -2.99
CA VAL A 31 3.21 -21.08 -1.69
C VAL A 31 2.40 -22.38 -1.83
N ALA A 32 1.71 -22.58 -2.96
CA ALA A 32 0.99 -23.81 -3.27
C ALA A 32 1.90 -24.99 -3.70
N GLY A 33 3.22 -24.80 -3.78
CA GLY A 33 4.21 -25.85 -4.02
C GLY A 33 4.89 -25.81 -5.40
N ASP A 34 4.54 -24.86 -6.28
CA ASP A 34 5.25 -24.66 -7.53
C ASP A 34 6.54 -23.86 -7.31
N ASN A 35 7.62 -24.57 -6.96
CA ASN A 35 8.93 -23.98 -6.71
C ASN A 35 9.52 -23.21 -7.91
N ALA A 36 9.01 -23.45 -9.13
CA ALA A 36 9.43 -22.77 -10.35
C ALA A 36 8.66 -21.47 -10.60
N ALA A 37 7.58 -21.20 -9.86
CA ALA A 37 6.77 -19.99 -10.03
C ALA A 37 7.52 -18.69 -9.69
N LEU A 38 8.53 -18.75 -8.81
CA LEU A 38 9.40 -17.61 -8.50
C LEU A 38 10.79 -17.76 -9.10
N THR A 39 11.32 -16.65 -9.64
CA THR A 39 12.73 -16.52 -10.00
C THR A 39 13.62 -16.49 -8.76
N ASP A 40 14.93 -16.71 -8.94
CA ASP A 40 15.87 -16.65 -7.82
C ASP A 40 15.95 -15.26 -7.18
N ALA A 41 15.80 -14.19 -7.97
CA ALA A 41 15.76 -12.83 -7.45
C ALA A 41 14.52 -12.59 -6.57
N GLN A 42 13.35 -13.05 -7.03
CA GLN A 42 12.11 -12.99 -6.26
C GLN A 42 12.20 -13.80 -4.95
N LYS A 43 12.86 -14.96 -4.97
CA LYS A 43 13.11 -15.76 -3.76
C LYS A 43 14.02 -15.02 -2.79
N ARG A 44 15.13 -14.42 -3.25
CA ARG A 44 16.00 -13.60 -2.41
C ARG A 44 15.25 -12.40 -1.82
N GLY A 45 14.43 -11.74 -2.62
CA GLY A 45 13.55 -10.66 -2.18
C GLY A 45 12.58 -11.09 -1.08
N GLY A 46 11.95 -12.26 -1.25
CA GLY A 46 11.11 -12.87 -0.21
C GLY A 46 11.86 -13.13 1.09
N GLN A 47 13.09 -13.66 1.02
CA GLN A 47 13.92 -13.87 2.23
C GLN A 47 14.25 -12.55 2.94
N ILE A 48 14.49 -11.47 2.20
CA ILE A 48 14.69 -10.14 2.79
C ILE A 48 13.37 -9.66 3.41
N PHE A 49 12.25 -9.78 2.69
CA PHE A 49 10.93 -9.33 3.12
C PHE A 49 10.49 -9.96 4.44
N TYR A 50 10.62 -11.28 4.56
CA TYR A 50 10.25 -12.05 5.77
C TYR A 50 11.33 -12.04 6.86
N GLY A 51 12.53 -11.55 6.55
CA GLY A 51 13.67 -11.51 7.45
C GLY A 51 14.13 -10.08 7.75
N ARG A 52 15.37 -9.76 7.36
CA ARG A 52 16.06 -8.52 7.73
C ARG A 52 15.42 -7.22 7.21
N GLY A 53 14.55 -7.30 6.19
CA GLY A 53 13.75 -6.18 5.72
C GLY A 53 12.61 -5.80 6.66
N ARG A 54 12.22 -6.70 7.58
CA ARG A 54 11.14 -6.52 8.58
C ARG A 54 9.77 -6.18 7.99
N CYS A 55 9.57 -6.36 6.68
CA CYS A 55 8.33 -6.02 5.99
C CYS A 55 7.15 -6.84 6.51
N ALA A 56 7.39 -8.13 6.79
CA ALA A 56 6.39 -9.06 7.33
C ALA A 56 5.97 -8.77 8.79
N ALA A 57 6.55 -7.77 9.46
CA ALA A 57 6.06 -7.32 10.76
C ALA A 57 4.61 -6.81 10.68
N CYS A 58 4.29 -6.09 9.59
CA CYS A 58 2.94 -5.59 9.30
C CYS A 58 2.33 -6.27 8.05
N HIS A 59 3.13 -6.57 7.03
CA HIS A 59 2.65 -7.16 5.77
C HIS A 59 2.69 -8.69 5.79
N ARG A 60 1.76 -9.31 6.52
CA ARG A 60 1.71 -10.77 6.75
C ARG A 60 0.34 -11.38 6.49
N GLY A 61 0.28 -12.71 6.52
CA GLY A 61 -0.93 -13.48 6.24
C GLY A 61 -1.31 -13.47 4.76
N GLY A 62 -2.46 -14.06 4.43
CA GLY A 62 -2.90 -14.24 3.04
C GLY A 62 -3.13 -12.93 2.29
N LEU A 63 -3.38 -11.82 2.99
CA LEU A 63 -3.54 -10.48 2.39
C LEU A 63 -2.22 -9.70 2.31
N LEU A 64 -1.13 -10.23 2.87
CA LEU A 64 0.11 -9.47 3.06
C LEU A 64 -0.15 -8.12 3.77
N SER A 65 -1.03 -8.19 4.78
CA SER A 65 -1.47 -7.09 5.61
C SER A 65 -2.06 -7.64 6.90
N ASP A 66 -1.69 -7.06 8.02
CA ASP A 66 -2.31 -7.31 9.32
C ASP A 66 -3.57 -6.47 9.57
N LEU A 67 -3.93 -5.60 8.61
CA LEU A 67 -5.08 -4.67 8.67
C LEU A 67 -5.03 -3.71 9.88
N ALA A 68 -3.88 -3.61 10.56
CA ALA A 68 -3.65 -2.68 11.66
C ALA A 68 -3.25 -1.30 11.14
N PHE A 69 -3.05 -0.35 12.06
CA PHE A 69 -2.78 1.06 11.75
C PHE A 69 -1.38 1.43 12.20
N HIS A 70 -0.55 1.92 11.27
CA HIS A 70 0.85 2.26 11.52
C HIS A 70 1.20 3.62 10.95
N ASN A 71 2.08 4.34 11.64
CA ASN A 71 2.69 5.55 11.13
C ASN A 71 4.06 5.18 10.58
N ILE A 72 4.19 5.25 9.25
CA ILE A 72 5.42 4.90 8.53
C ILE A 72 6.30 6.13 8.25
N ALA A 73 6.00 7.30 8.84
CA ALA A 73 6.63 8.57 8.51
C ALA A 73 6.49 8.98 7.03
N SER A 74 5.33 8.68 6.42
CA SER A 74 5.07 9.04 5.02
C SER A 74 5.01 10.56 4.84
N PRO A 75 5.66 11.12 3.79
CA PRO A 75 5.51 12.51 3.41
C PRO A 75 4.04 12.90 3.25
N GLN A 76 3.69 14.07 3.78
CA GLN A 76 2.35 14.63 3.70
C GLN A 76 2.23 15.42 2.40
N VAL A 77 1.26 15.07 1.57
CA VAL A 77 1.03 15.69 0.26
C VAL A 77 -0.45 15.97 0.09
N GLY A 78 -0.80 17.16 -0.40
CA GLY A 78 -2.18 17.55 -0.70
C GLY A 78 -2.80 18.50 0.32
N PRO A 79 -4.13 18.66 0.34
CA PRO A 79 -4.80 19.66 1.18
C PRO A 79 -5.00 19.25 2.64
N GLY A 80 -4.68 18.00 3.00
CA GLY A 80 -5.02 17.43 4.31
C GLY A 80 -6.52 17.19 4.50
N LYS A 81 -6.97 17.17 5.75
CA LYS A 81 -8.39 16.95 6.10
C LYS A 81 -8.87 18.04 7.06
N GLY A 82 -10.06 18.59 6.80
CA GLY A 82 -10.83 19.39 7.76
C GLY A 82 -10.03 20.48 8.47
N ALA A 83 -10.13 20.52 9.80
CA ALA A 83 -9.43 21.47 10.65
C ALA A 83 -7.95 21.10 10.85
N GLU A 84 -7.54 19.91 10.42
CA GLU A 84 -6.17 19.42 10.47
C GLU A 84 -5.34 19.83 9.24
N ALA A 85 -5.98 20.43 8.22
CA ALA A 85 -5.32 20.94 7.04
C ALA A 85 -4.14 21.87 7.43
N PRO A 86 -2.97 21.71 6.79
CA PRO A 86 -2.74 20.95 5.55
C PRO A 86 -2.38 19.47 5.74
N LEU A 87 -2.49 18.92 6.96
CA LEU A 87 -2.10 17.55 7.27
C LEU A 87 -3.28 16.57 7.23
N ASP A 88 -2.96 15.28 7.09
CA ASP A 88 -3.91 14.18 7.31
C ASP A 88 -3.48 13.38 8.55
N PHE A 89 -4.25 13.50 9.64
CA PHE A 89 -3.98 12.78 10.88
C PHE A 89 -4.39 11.30 10.83
N GLY A 90 -5.00 10.81 9.74
CA GLY A 90 -5.37 9.41 9.58
C GLY A 90 -6.25 8.92 10.73
N ARG A 91 -5.89 7.79 11.34
CA ARG A 91 -6.58 7.17 12.50
C ARG A 91 -6.79 8.15 13.66
N GLY A 92 -5.89 9.12 13.85
CA GLY A 92 -6.01 10.13 14.90
C GLY A 92 -7.25 11.02 14.77
N ARG A 93 -7.75 11.23 13.54
CA ARG A 93 -8.98 12.00 13.29
C ARG A 93 -10.23 11.27 13.77
N GLU A 94 -10.27 9.95 13.58
CA GLU A 94 -11.40 9.10 13.97
C GLU A 94 -11.43 8.81 15.47
N THR A 95 -10.26 8.73 16.10
CA THR A 95 -10.12 8.35 17.52
C THR A 95 -10.00 9.54 18.46
N GLY A 96 -9.55 10.69 17.97
CA GLY A 96 -9.19 11.86 18.78
C GLY A 96 -7.92 11.68 19.61
N GLN A 97 -7.23 10.53 19.52
CA GLN A 97 -6.07 10.22 20.35
C GLN A 97 -4.78 10.74 19.71
N PRO A 98 -3.96 11.54 20.42
CA PRO A 98 -2.71 12.07 19.86
C PRO A 98 -1.74 10.98 19.38
N GLY A 99 -1.70 9.82 20.05
CA GLY A 99 -0.83 8.70 19.70
C GLY A 99 -1.21 7.96 18.42
N ASP A 100 -2.43 8.17 17.90
CA ASP A 100 -2.92 7.55 16.67
C ASP A 100 -2.77 8.46 15.44
N ARG A 101 -2.23 9.67 15.61
CA ARG A 101 -1.98 10.59 14.49
C ARG A 101 -1.03 9.96 13.46
N PHE A 102 -1.32 10.25 12.19
CA PHE A 102 -0.56 9.79 11.02
C PHE A 102 -0.51 8.28 10.83
N ARG A 103 -1.30 7.51 11.61
CA ARG A 103 -1.44 6.08 11.39
C ARG A 103 -2.47 5.80 10.32
N PHE A 104 -2.07 5.03 9.32
CA PHE A 104 -2.94 4.56 8.25
C PHE A 104 -2.99 3.04 8.26
N ARG A 105 -4.09 2.48 7.76
CA ARG A 105 -4.25 1.03 7.70
C ARG A 105 -3.18 0.42 6.80
N THR A 106 -2.53 -0.66 7.20
CA THR A 106 -1.65 -1.46 6.35
C THR A 106 -2.41 -1.90 5.09
N PRO A 107 -2.07 -1.42 3.89
CA PRO A 107 -2.73 -1.89 2.67
C PRO A 107 -2.29 -3.32 2.34
N THR A 108 -3.11 -4.05 1.59
CA THR A 108 -2.67 -5.31 0.95
C THR A 108 -1.51 -5.02 -0.01
N LEU A 109 -0.55 -5.93 -0.10
CA LEU A 109 0.51 -5.87 -1.11
C LEU A 109 0.20 -6.68 -2.36
N ARG A 110 -0.96 -7.35 -2.42
CA ARG A 110 -1.43 -8.00 -3.65
C ARG A 110 -1.59 -6.95 -4.75
N ASN A 111 -1.02 -7.22 -5.92
CA ASN A 111 -1.01 -6.32 -7.07
C ASN A 111 -0.35 -4.95 -6.83
N VAL A 112 0.49 -4.80 -5.80
CA VAL A 112 1.09 -3.51 -5.45
C VAL A 112 1.94 -2.89 -6.57
N ALA A 113 2.46 -3.71 -7.48
CA ALA A 113 3.21 -3.23 -8.65
C ALA A 113 2.36 -2.45 -9.66
N LEU A 114 1.03 -2.59 -9.62
CA LEU A 114 0.10 -1.97 -10.57
C LEU A 114 -0.58 -0.70 -10.04
N THR A 115 -0.44 -0.41 -8.74
CA THR A 115 -1.31 0.57 -8.05
C THR A 115 -0.57 1.84 -7.64
N GLY A 116 0.43 2.25 -8.43
CA GLY A 116 1.09 3.53 -8.23
C GLY A 116 0.17 4.72 -8.53
N PRO A 117 0.47 5.92 -8.02
CA PRO A 117 1.52 6.21 -7.04
C PRO A 117 1.19 5.64 -5.65
N TRP A 118 2.22 5.48 -4.80
CA TRP A 118 2.14 4.74 -3.54
C TRP A 118 2.07 5.65 -2.30
N MET A 119 1.75 5.01 -1.17
CA MET A 119 1.38 5.61 0.13
C MET A 119 -0.03 6.22 0.13
N HIS A 120 -0.52 6.60 1.31
CA HIS A 120 -1.88 7.16 1.47
C HIS A 120 -2.10 8.45 0.67
N SER A 121 -1.04 9.21 0.41
CA SER A 121 -1.06 10.51 -0.28
C SER A 121 -0.50 10.47 -1.70
N GLY A 122 -0.09 9.29 -2.20
CA GLY A 122 0.58 9.19 -3.50
C GLY A 122 1.98 9.82 -3.52
N SER A 123 2.67 9.89 -2.37
CA SER A 123 3.96 10.58 -2.22
C SER A 123 5.13 9.90 -2.93
N TYR A 124 4.99 8.69 -3.45
CA TYR A 124 6.06 8.00 -4.18
C TYR A 124 5.59 7.52 -5.54
N THR A 125 6.42 7.73 -6.56
CA THR A 125 6.13 7.37 -7.96
C THR A 125 6.87 6.13 -8.44
N SER A 126 7.57 5.43 -7.54
CA SER A 126 8.14 4.10 -7.81
C SER A 126 8.16 3.22 -6.55
N LEU A 127 7.97 1.91 -6.71
CA LEU A 127 8.18 0.93 -5.63
C LEU A 127 9.61 0.98 -5.08
N GLN A 128 10.61 1.26 -5.92
CA GLN A 128 11.98 1.38 -5.47
C GLN A 128 12.14 2.52 -4.45
N ALA A 129 11.48 3.66 -4.67
CA ALA A 129 11.49 4.77 -3.73
C ALA A 129 10.73 4.43 -2.43
N VAL A 130 9.63 3.69 -2.54
CA VAL A 130 8.90 3.15 -1.36
C VAL A 130 9.80 2.22 -0.54
N VAL A 131 10.48 1.26 -1.16
CA VAL A 131 11.38 0.34 -0.43
C VAL A 131 12.54 1.10 0.21
N ARG A 132 13.11 2.10 -0.48
CA ARG A 132 14.16 2.97 0.08
C ARG A 132 13.68 3.78 1.28
N HIS A 133 12.43 4.24 1.29
CA HIS A 133 11.83 4.92 2.43
C HIS A 133 11.93 4.07 3.71
N TYR A 134 11.64 2.78 3.62
CA TYR A 134 11.68 1.86 4.76
C TYR A 134 13.09 1.56 5.29
N ILE A 135 14.17 1.91 4.58
CA ILE A 135 15.55 1.76 5.07
C ILE A 135 15.78 2.69 6.27
N ASN A 136 15.36 3.95 6.14
CA ASN A 136 15.44 4.95 7.19
C ASN A 136 14.29 5.97 7.02
N PRO A 137 13.09 5.68 7.54
CA PRO A 137 11.91 6.52 7.32
C PRO A 137 12.07 7.96 7.81
N ALA A 138 12.77 8.16 8.93
CA ALA A 138 13.02 9.50 9.46
C ALA A 138 13.90 10.33 8.52
N GLN A 139 15.00 9.74 8.02
CA GLN A 139 15.84 10.43 7.04
C GLN A 139 15.13 10.62 5.70
N ALA A 140 14.34 9.63 5.26
CA ALA A 140 13.59 9.69 4.01
C ALA A 140 12.52 10.80 4.04
N LEU A 141 11.83 10.99 5.18
CA LEU A 141 10.89 12.08 5.38
C LEU A 141 11.60 13.45 5.38
N ASN A 142 12.70 13.57 6.13
CA ASN A 142 13.42 14.84 6.24
C ASN A 142 14.13 15.25 4.93
N ASN A 143 14.54 14.28 4.12
CA ASN A 143 15.21 14.51 2.84
C ASN A 143 14.30 14.24 1.64
N TYR A 144 12.98 14.26 1.84
CA TYR A 144 12.04 13.95 0.79
C TYR A 144 12.19 14.94 -0.38
N ASN A 145 12.31 14.43 -1.61
CA ASN A 145 12.48 15.24 -2.81
C ASN A 145 11.14 15.39 -3.54
N PRO A 146 10.51 16.59 -3.56
CA PRO A 146 9.24 16.82 -4.25
C PRO A 146 9.32 16.62 -5.77
N ASN A 147 10.51 16.75 -6.38
CA ASN A 147 10.69 16.69 -7.84
C ASN A 147 10.35 15.32 -8.45
N GLN A 148 10.15 14.29 -7.62
CA GLN A 148 9.65 12.99 -8.09
C GLN A 148 8.15 12.99 -8.44
N LEU A 149 7.42 14.01 -7.97
CA LEU A 149 5.99 14.20 -8.24
C LEU A 149 5.80 15.05 -9.51
N GLN A 150 4.61 14.94 -10.11
CA GLN A 150 4.23 15.84 -11.21
C GLN A 150 4.23 17.31 -10.73
N PRO A 151 4.62 18.28 -11.58
CA PRO A 151 4.81 19.67 -11.17
C PRO A 151 3.66 20.30 -10.37
N GLN A 152 2.41 19.97 -10.70
CA GLN A 152 1.23 20.50 -10.01
C GLN A 152 1.08 20.01 -8.56
N PHE A 153 1.78 18.94 -8.17
CA PHE A 153 1.74 18.39 -6.81
C PHE A 153 2.96 18.78 -5.96
N GLN A 154 4.01 19.32 -6.57
CA GLN A 154 5.26 19.66 -5.86
C GLN A 154 5.04 20.74 -4.79
N SER A 155 4.19 21.73 -5.08
CA SER A 155 3.81 22.79 -4.13
C SER A 155 2.84 22.32 -3.04
N GLN A 156 2.32 21.09 -3.13
CA GLN A 156 1.42 20.50 -2.14
C GLN A 156 2.14 19.60 -1.14
N VAL A 157 3.47 19.54 -1.18
CA VAL A 157 4.28 18.76 -0.24
C VAL A 157 4.51 19.56 1.03
N HIS A 158 4.14 18.98 2.18
CA HIS A 158 4.28 19.60 3.50
C HIS A 158 5.43 18.96 4.25
N VAL A 159 6.66 19.38 3.92
CA VAL A 159 7.89 18.95 4.59
C VAL A 159 8.56 20.17 5.23
N GLN A 160 8.30 20.36 6.52
CA GLN A 160 8.91 21.41 7.36
C GLN A 160 9.35 20.77 8.68
N ASP A 161 10.45 21.22 9.27
CA ASP A 161 11.06 20.57 10.44
C ASP A 161 10.06 20.30 11.58
N GLN A 162 9.19 21.27 11.90
CA GLN A 162 8.19 21.12 12.95
C GLN A 162 7.07 20.13 12.59
N LEU A 163 6.65 20.08 11.32
CA LEU A 163 5.64 19.14 10.84
C LEU A 163 6.20 17.71 10.85
N ASN A 164 7.43 17.55 10.36
CA ASN A 164 8.13 16.27 10.33
C ASN A 164 8.36 15.76 11.76
N ALA A 165 8.74 16.61 12.71
CA ALA A 165 8.85 16.22 14.12
C ALA A 165 7.52 15.69 14.67
N GLY A 166 6.39 16.32 14.33
CA GLY A 166 5.05 15.85 14.69
C GLY A 166 4.74 14.45 14.15
N VAL A 167 5.09 14.18 12.89
CA VAL A 167 4.96 12.85 12.28
C VAL A 167 5.87 11.85 12.98
N LEU A 168 7.14 12.18 13.21
CA LEU A 168 8.13 11.26 13.79
C LEU A 168 7.85 10.93 15.26
N ASN A 169 7.20 11.82 16.01
CA ASN A 169 6.83 11.56 17.41
C ASN A 169 5.90 10.36 17.61
N THR A 170 5.21 9.92 16.55
CA THR A 170 4.25 8.80 16.61
C THR A 170 4.62 7.67 15.65
N ILE A 171 5.84 7.66 15.12
CA ILE A 171 6.32 6.62 14.20
C ILE A 171 6.19 5.23 14.83
N ASP A 172 5.87 4.24 14.00
CA ASP A 172 5.84 2.85 14.46
C ASP A 172 7.21 2.42 15.03
N PRO A 173 7.26 1.80 16.22
CA PRO A 173 8.52 1.37 16.83
C PRO A 173 9.37 0.43 15.97
N VAL A 174 8.74 -0.41 15.12
CA VAL A 174 9.47 -1.29 14.18
C VAL A 174 10.30 -0.46 13.20
N LEU A 175 9.81 0.73 12.84
CA LEU A 175 10.38 1.62 11.83
C LEU A 175 11.28 2.72 12.43
N ALA A 176 11.23 2.91 13.74
CA ALA A 176 12.02 3.93 14.45
C ALA A 176 13.54 3.71 14.35
N THR A 177 13.98 2.47 14.15
CA THR A 177 15.40 2.13 13.97
C THR A 177 15.69 1.80 12.51
N PRO A 178 16.68 2.43 11.85
CA PRO A 178 17.05 2.10 10.47
C PRO A 178 17.51 0.65 10.27
N ILE A 179 17.30 0.11 9.07
CA ILE A 179 17.89 -1.16 8.61
C ILE A 179 19.03 -0.91 7.63
N GLN A 180 19.78 -1.98 7.36
CA GLN A 180 20.83 -1.99 6.34
C GLN A 180 20.38 -2.84 5.15
N LEU A 181 20.09 -2.17 4.04
CA LEU A 181 19.84 -2.78 2.74
C LEU A 181 20.70 -2.08 1.69
N ASN A 182 21.40 -2.86 0.86
CA ASN A 182 22.14 -2.35 -0.29
C ASN A 182 21.22 -2.25 -1.54
N ASN A 183 21.75 -1.75 -2.66
CA ASN A 183 20.98 -1.60 -3.89
C ASN A 183 20.47 -2.94 -4.47
N GLY A 184 21.25 -4.02 -4.34
CA GLY A 184 20.83 -5.36 -4.76
C GLY A 184 19.64 -5.85 -3.94
N ASP A 185 19.66 -5.60 -2.63
CA ASP A 185 18.56 -5.97 -1.73
C ASP A 185 17.26 -5.23 -2.08
N VAL A 186 17.38 -3.94 -2.40
CA VAL A 186 16.24 -3.12 -2.85
C VAL A 186 15.67 -3.67 -4.16
N ASN A 187 16.53 -4.05 -5.11
CA ASN A 187 16.09 -4.62 -6.38
C ASN A 187 15.40 -5.97 -6.19
N ASP A 188 16.00 -6.88 -5.42
CA ASP A 188 15.42 -8.18 -5.11
C ASP A 188 14.05 -8.02 -4.39
N LEU A 189 13.92 -7.06 -3.47
CA LEU A 189 12.63 -6.73 -2.85
C LEU A 189 11.59 -6.24 -3.86
N VAL A 190 11.96 -5.34 -4.77
CA VAL A 190 11.05 -4.86 -5.83
C VAL A 190 10.63 -6.02 -6.73
N ASP A 191 11.54 -6.94 -7.08
CA ASP A 191 11.22 -8.13 -7.86
C ASP A 191 10.22 -9.03 -7.12
N PHE A 192 10.42 -9.25 -5.82
CA PHE A 192 9.47 -9.97 -4.98
C PHE A 192 8.10 -9.31 -4.93
N LEU A 193 8.03 -7.98 -4.78
CA LEU A 193 6.76 -7.24 -4.82
C LEU A 193 6.08 -7.38 -6.19
N GLY A 194 6.84 -7.45 -7.28
CA GLY A 194 6.32 -7.78 -8.61
C GLY A 194 5.67 -9.16 -8.67
N ALA A 195 6.23 -10.16 -7.98
CA ALA A 195 5.69 -11.52 -7.89
C ALA A 195 4.35 -11.62 -7.14
N LEU A 196 3.90 -10.53 -6.51
CA LEU A 196 2.60 -10.42 -5.86
C LEU A 196 1.50 -9.99 -6.84
N THR A 197 1.82 -9.84 -8.13
CA THR A 197 0.89 -9.46 -9.18
C THR A 197 0.26 -10.69 -9.80
N ASP A 198 -1.07 -10.74 -9.78
CA ASP A 198 -1.84 -11.70 -10.56
C ASP A 198 -2.11 -11.10 -11.94
N ASP A 199 -1.65 -11.78 -13.01
CA ASP A 199 -1.74 -11.30 -14.38
C ASP A 199 -3.18 -10.97 -14.80
N THR A 200 -4.19 -11.65 -14.24
CA THR A 200 -5.60 -11.36 -14.51
C THR A 200 -6.03 -9.98 -14.03
N SER A 201 -5.32 -9.39 -13.06
CA SER A 201 -5.57 -8.04 -12.55
C SER A 201 -5.20 -6.94 -13.56
N THR A 202 -4.45 -7.27 -14.62
CA THR A 202 -4.06 -6.32 -15.67
C THR A 202 -5.13 -6.16 -16.74
N ASN A 203 -6.14 -7.04 -16.77
CA ASN A 203 -7.20 -7.04 -17.77
C ASN A 203 -8.57 -7.24 -17.12
N LEU A 204 -9.31 -6.14 -16.95
CA LEU A 204 -10.63 -6.13 -16.34
C LEU A 204 -11.79 -6.26 -17.34
N ASN A 205 -11.50 -6.52 -18.62
CA ASN A 205 -12.52 -6.58 -19.69
C ASN A 205 -13.56 -7.69 -19.48
N GLY A 206 -13.33 -8.63 -18.56
CA GLY A 206 -14.26 -9.71 -18.18
C GLY A 206 -15.06 -9.46 -16.88
N LEU A 207 -14.93 -8.30 -16.25
CA LEU A 207 -15.64 -8.02 -14.99
C LEU A 207 -17.15 -7.92 -15.19
N ALA A 208 -17.58 -7.27 -16.28
CA ALA A 208 -19.00 -7.18 -16.65
C ALA A 208 -19.56 -8.59 -16.94
N PRO A 209 -20.64 -9.02 -16.26
CA PRO A 209 -21.24 -10.31 -16.52
C PRO A 209 -21.91 -10.31 -17.90
N ALA A 210 -21.93 -11.46 -18.58
CA ALA A 210 -22.60 -11.59 -19.87
C ALA A 210 -24.14 -11.41 -19.79
N SER A 211 -24.71 -11.58 -18.59
CA SER A 211 -26.12 -11.33 -18.30
C SER A 211 -26.32 -11.10 -16.80
N VAL A 212 -27.37 -10.36 -16.44
CA VAL A 212 -27.82 -10.23 -15.04
C VAL A 212 -29.00 -11.18 -14.77
N PRO A 213 -29.18 -11.69 -13.54
CA PRO A 213 -30.28 -12.61 -13.20
C PRO A 213 -31.69 -12.08 -13.51
N SER A 214 -31.86 -10.75 -13.62
CA SER A 214 -33.11 -10.12 -14.04
C SER A 214 -33.45 -10.30 -15.52
N GLY A 215 -32.50 -10.77 -16.34
CA GLY A 215 -32.64 -10.86 -17.80
C GLY A 215 -32.53 -9.51 -18.52
N LEU A 216 -32.24 -8.42 -17.81
CA LEU A 216 -31.97 -7.12 -18.43
C LEU A 216 -30.62 -7.12 -19.16
N PRO A 217 -30.47 -6.32 -20.24
CA PRO A 217 -29.18 -6.16 -20.90
C PRO A 217 -28.15 -5.56 -19.93
N VAL A 218 -26.89 -5.95 -20.13
CA VAL A 218 -25.71 -5.33 -19.48
C VAL A 218 -25.14 -4.38 -20.53
N ASP A 219 -25.39 -3.09 -20.36
CA ASP A 219 -24.97 -2.01 -21.25
C ASP A 219 -23.50 -1.58 -21.04
#